data_AF-A0A8C8EDX1-F1
#
_entry.id   AF-A0A8C8EDX1-F1
#
_cell.length_a   1.000
_cell.length_b   1.000
_cell.length_c   1.000
_cell.angle_alpha   90.00
_cell.angle_beta   90.00
_cell.angle_gamma   90.00
#
_symmetry.space_group_name_H-M   'P 1'
#
loop_
_entity.id
_entity.type
_entity.pdbx_description
1 polymer ?
#
loop_
_entity_poly.entity_id
_entity_poly.type
_entity_poly.pdbx_seq_one_letter_code
_entity_poly.pdbx_strand_id
1 'polypeptide(L)'
;MSTILFNIFCFPADTVNTCLLKSLVPASVIPESSIISSVSWLCVGKCSGNIQLLFLKWLITVFDFIDHKEQIHALYGFFFSFLQDEKMCPYVCHLLYLLTRKENVRPFRVRRLLDLQAKMGMQSHLQALLSLYKLFCPELVTITLPGKMKTYFKNSEGPWKAAINAIRRRSQGNSPLSQPLFLGTAQPQSRKRKWNTQLFIPASSTNRNNLEQDSGKNHVDLYSANKSFPVEQLQTFPQLLENIHHLEFPSQMGSVLTNPLLLHYMNCIKDESVYLRLNYWMGQTLQEECTWCVADNQYEDEFKDFLETVYKTECFLQEGFSSCEEFLYKSLPLWDGFCCRSQILRLVSWIPLGNFSEMKSHLYDPLAQLFFTSSLYFKCSVLESLKELLQNWLNWHVIHLDSASDSQVCSL
;
A
#
# COMPACT_ATOMS: atom_id res chain seq x y z
N MET A 1 6.49 8.43 -22.28
CA MET A 1 6.64 7.09 -21.66
C MET A 1 6.15 5.99 -22.59
N SER A 2 4.92 6.07 -23.10
CA SER A 2 4.34 5.11 -24.08
C SER A 2 5.27 4.81 -25.28
N THR A 3 5.80 5.83 -25.96
CA THR A 3 6.72 5.68 -27.10
C THR A 3 8.07 5.06 -26.73
N ILE A 4 8.55 5.30 -25.50
CA ILE A 4 9.85 4.77 -25.03
C ILE A 4 9.70 3.29 -24.69
N LEU A 5 8.62 2.92 -23.98
CA LEU A 5 8.31 1.52 -23.72
C LEU A 5 8.08 0.76 -25.04
N PHE A 6 7.34 1.34 -25.98
CA PHE A 6 7.17 0.78 -27.33
C PHE A 6 8.52 0.52 -28.03
N ASN A 7 9.43 1.48 -28.02
CA ASN A 7 10.75 1.32 -28.64
C ASN A 7 11.64 0.28 -27.93
N ILE A 8 11.56 0.18 -26.60
CA ILE A 8 12.32 -0.81 -25.80
C ILE A 8 11.91 -2.24 -26.15
N PHE A 9 10.63 -2.47 -26.44
CA PHE A 9 10.13 -3.81 -26.74
C PHE A 9 10.14 -4.14 -28.24
N CYS A 10 10.27 -3.15 -29.13
CA CYS A 10 10.20 -3.36 -30.58
C CYS A 10 11.57 -3.50 -31.27
N PHE A 11 12.66 -2.97 -30.70
CA PHE A 11 14.00 -3.01 -31.32
C PHE A 11 14.92 -4.07 -30.68
N PRO A 12 15.63 -4.89 -31.48
CA PRO A 12 16.54 -5.92 -30.98
C PRO A 12 17.91 -5.34 -30.59
N ALA A 13 17.93 -4.51 -29.55
CA ALA A 13 19.16 -3.91 -29.00
C ALA A 13 19.19 -4.05 -27.48
N ASP A 14 19.43 -5.27 -26.99
CA ASP A 14 19.28 -5.64 -25.58
C ASP A 14 20.03 -4.73 -24.59
N THR A 15 21.24 -4.29 -24.94
CA THR A 15 22.05 -3.41 -24.09
C THR A 15 21.43 -2.01 -23.97
N VAL A 16 20.94 -1.47 -25.10
CA VAL A 16 20.29 -0.14 -25.14
C VAL A 16 18.94 -0.20 -24.43
N ASN A 17 18.16 -1.25 -24.67
CA ASN A 17 16.87 -1.47 -24.03
C ASN A 17 16.99 -1.60 -22.51
N THR A 18 18.03 -2.31 -22.04
CA THR A 18 18.35 -2.43 -20.61
C THR A 18 18.67 -1.07 -19.99
N CYS A 19 19.47 -0.24 -20.67
CA CYS A 19 19.80 1.10 -20.21
C CYS A 19 18.56 2.01 -20.17
N LEU A 20 17.78 2.03 -21.25
CA LEU A 20 16.55 2.81 -21.33
C LEU A 20 15.54 2.42 -20.24
N LEU A 21 15.39 1.12 -19.97
CA LEU A 21 14.50 0.64 -18.92
C LEU A 21 15.00 0.99 -17.52
N LYS A 22 16.31 0.92 -17.26
CA LYS A 22 16.90 1.39 -15.98
C LYS A 22 16.76 2.90 -15.77
N SER A 23 16.71 3.67 -16.85
CA SER A 23 16.54 5.13 -16.82
C SER A 23 15.07 5.57 -16.85
N LEU A 24 14.12 4.65 -16.95
CA LEU A 24 12.69 4.92 -16.98
C LEU A 24 12.17 5.25 -15.58
N VAL A 25 12.23 6.54 -15.23
CA VAL A 25 11.75 7.04 -13.94
C VAL A 25 10.49 7.89 -14.18
N PRO A 26 9.34 7.53 -13.57
CA PRO A 26 8.13 8.33 -13.73
C PRO A 26 8.28 9.68 -13.02
N ALA A 27 8.12 10.77 -13.78
CA ALA A 27 8.00 12.12 -13.22
C ALA A 27 6.54 12.50 -12.92
N SER A 28 5.57 11.75 -13.45
CA SER A 28 4.13 11.95 -13.30
C SER A 28 3.39 10.62 -13.46
N VAL A 29 2.06 10.67 -13.39
CA VAL A 29 1.16 9.50 -13.52
C VAL A 29 1.42 8.76 -14.84
N ILE A 30 1.43 7.42 -14.79
CA ILE A 30 1.64 6.54 -15.94
C ILE A 30 0.28 6.13 -16.51
N PRO A 31 -0.03 6.44 -17.77
CA PRO A 31 -1.29 6.03 -18.38
C PRO A 31 -1.34 4.53 -18.63
N GLU A 32 -2.50 3.92 -18.35
CA GLU A 32 -2.73 2.48 -18.42
C GLU A 32 -2.40 1.87 -19.79
N SER A 33 -2.74 2.57 -20.88
CA SER A 33 -2.46 2.16 -22.27
C SER A 33 -0.99 1.86 -22.55
N SER A 34 -0.07 2.53 -21.83
CA SER A 34 1.37 2.28 -21.95
C SER A 34 1.77 0.94 -21.36
N ILE A 35 1.13 0.55 -20.25
CA ILE A 35 1.38 -0.73 -19.59
C ILE A 35 0.83 -1.87 -20.44
N ILE A 36 -0.39 -1.74 -20.96
CA ILE A 36 -1.01 -2.76 -21.82
C ILE A 36 -0.15 -3.02 -23.06
N SER A 37 0.28 -1.95 -23.73
CA SER A 37 1.16 -2.06 -24.89
C SER A 37 2.43 -2.82 -24.52
N SER A 38 3.05 -2.49 -23.38
CA SER A 38 4.26 -3.15 -22.90
C SER A 38 4.04 -4.63 -22.56
N VAL A 39 2.94 -4.96 -21.90
CA VAL A 39 2.57 -6.36 -21.57
C VAL A 39 2.26 -7.15 -22.83
N SER A 40 1.57 -6.55 -23.81
CA SER A 40 1.32 -7.16 -25.12
C SER A 40 2.64 -7.56 -25.79
N TRP A 41 3.63 -6.67 -25.81
CA TRP A 41 4.94 -7.00 -26.36
C TRP A 41 5.72 -8.04 -25.55
N LEU A 42 5.57 -8.05 -24.23
CA LEU A 42 6.14 -9.07 -23.36
C LEU A 42 5.58 -10.46 -23.71
N CYS A 43 4.29 -10.55 -24.05
CA CYS A 43 3.63 -11.78 -24.50
C CYS A 43 4.06 -12.24 -25.90
N VAL A 44 4.54 -11.35 -26.77
CA VAL A 44 4.97 -11.68 -28.14
C VAL A 44 6.30 -12.46 -28.17
N GLY A 45 6.99 -12.60 -27.03
CA GLY A 45 8.15 -13.50 -26.88
C GLY A 45 9.42 -13.06 -27.63
N LYS A 46 9.44 -11.84 -28.18
CA LYS A 46 10.58 -11.27 -28.91
C LYS A 46 11.67 -10.66 -28.02
N CYS A 47 11.40 -10.54 -26.72
CA CYS A 47 12.30 -9.89 -25.76
C CYS A 47 13.09 -10.92 -24.97
N SER A 48 14.35 -10.61 -24.65
CA SER A 48 15.15 -11.49 -23.80
C SER A 48 14.59 -11.55 -22.37
N GLY A 49 14.74 -12.71 -21.72
CA GLY A 49 14.21 -12.93 -20.37
C GLY A 49 14.74 -11.92 -19.33
N ASN A 50 15.93 -11.35 -19.55
CA ASN A 50 16.47 -10.28 -18.71
C ASN A 50 15.67 -8.99 -18.81
N ILE A 51 15.22 -8.60 -20.01
CA ILE A 51 14.39 -7.42 -20.23
C ILE A 51 13.00 -7.62 -19.61
N GLN A 52 12.41 -8.81 -19.78
CA GLN A 52 11.12 -9.17 -19.17
C GLN A 52 11.19 -9.08 -17.64
N LEU A 53 12.25 -9.63 -17.05
CA LEU A 53 12.50 -9.56 -15.61
C LEU A 53 12.66 -8.11 -15.12
N LEU A 54 13.44 -7.31 -15.86
CA LEU A 54 13.69 -5.92 -15.55
C LEU A 54 12.40 -5.09 -15.66
N PHE A 55 11.53 -5.41 -16.61
CA PHE A 55 10.23 -4.78 -16.76
C PHE A 55 9.28 -5.12 -15.62
N LEU A 56 9.22 -6.38 -15.17
CA LEU A 56 8.40 -6.75 -14.02
C LEU A 56 8.84 -6.02 -12.75
N LYS A 57 10.16 -5.92 -12.52
CA LYS A 57 10.72 -5.13 -11.40
C LYS A 57 10.34 -3.65 -11.49
N TRP A 58 10.47 -3.09 -12.69
CA TRP A 58 10.08 -1.71 -12.96
C TRP A 58 8.59 -1.51 -12.69
N LEU A 59 7.73 -2.38 -13.22
CA LEU A 59 6.27 -2.31 -13.08
C LEU A 59 5.82 -2.37 -11.62
N ILE A 60 6.42 -3.25 -10.81
CA ILE A 60 6.18 -3.33 -9.36
C ILE A 60 6.59 -2.02 -8.68
N THR A 61 7.76 -1.48 -9.02
CA THR A 61 8.29 -0.25 -8.40
C THR A 61 7.42 0.97 -8.73
N VAL A 62 6.87 1.02 -9.94
CA VAL A 62 6.03 2.14 -10.39
C VAL A 62 4.53 1.88 -10.22
N PHE A 63 4.14 0.76 -9.60
CA PHE A 63 2.75 0.30 -9.55
C PHE A 63 1.80 1.38 -8.98
N ASP A 64 2.26 2.10 -7.96
CA ASP A 64 1.48 3.17 -7.33
C ASP A 64 1.31 4.40 -8.25
N PHE A 65 2.18 4.60 -9.24
CA PHE A 65 2.11 5.71 -10.20
C PHE A 65 1.19 5.43 -11.39
N ILE A 66 0.62 4.23 -11.51
CA ILE A 66 -0.24 3.85 -12.63
C ILE A 66 -1.66 4.39 -12.42
N ASP A 67 -2.14 5.14 -13.40
CA ASP A 67 -3.53 5.61 -13.48
C ASP A 67 -4.50 4.44 -13.69
N HIS A 68 -5.74 4.55 -13.20
CA HIS A 68 -6.87 3.64 -13.45
C HIS A 68 -6.49 2.19 -13.81
N LYS A 69 -6.52 1.23 -12.88
CA LYS A 69 -5.91 -0.10 -13.07
C LYS A 69 -6.83 -1.19 -13.66
N GLU A 70 -8.02 -0.85 -14.13
CA GLU A 70 -9.05 -1.83 -14.53
C GLU A 70 -8.62 -2.73 -15.71
N GLN A 71 -8.03 -2.16 -16.74
CA GLN A 71 -7.52 -2.91 -17.88
C GLN A 71 -6.28 -3.74 -17.50
N ILE A 72 -5.45 -3.28 -16.56
CA ILE A 72 -4.35 -4.09 -15.99
C ILE A 72 -4.90 -5.27 -15.18
N HIS A 73 -5.98 -5.08 -14.43
CA HIS A 73 -6.69 -6.17 -13.76
C HIS A 73 -7.24 -7.17 -14.78
N ALA A 74 -7.75 -6.74 -15.93
CA ALA A 74 -8.15 -7.65 -17.00
C ALA A 74 -6.98 -8.52 -17.53
N LEU A 75 -5.73 -8.04 -17.41
CA LEU A 75 -4.52 -8.78 -17.77
C LEU A 75 -4.07 -9.81 -16.70
N TYR A 76 -4.80 -9.97 -15.60
CA TYR A 76 -4.45 -10.90 -14.50
C TYR A 76 -4.13 -12.31 -14.99
N GLY A 77 -4.93 -12.82 -15.95
CA GLY A 77 -4.70 -14.15 -16.55
C GLY A 77 -3.36 -14.29 -17.27
N PHE A 78 -2.90 -13.23 -17.94
CA PHE A 78 -1.61 -13.20 -18.61
C PHE A 78 -0.46 -13.22 -17.61
N PHE A 79 -0.53 -12.38 -16.57
CA PHE A 79 0.47 -12.41 -15.49
C PHE A 79 0.51 -13.78 -14.81
N PHE A 80 -0.65 -14.39 -14.56
CA PHE A 80 -0.74 -15.73 -13.98
C PHE A 80 -0.06 -16.80 -14.84
N SER A 81 -0.09 -16.64 -16.17
CA SER A 81 0.57 -17.57 -17.10
C SER A 81 2.11 -17.56 -16.96
N PHE A 82 2.71 -16.42 -16.59
CA PHE A 82 4.16 -16.27 -16.42
C PHE A 82 4.72 -16.92 -15.15
N LEU A 83 3.87 -17.45 -14.26
CA LEU A 83 4.31 -18.19 -13.06
C LEU A 83 5.07 -19.49 -13.38
N GLN A 84 5.02 -19.96 -14.63
CA GLN A 84 5.77 -21.13 -15.08
C GLN A 84 7.27 -20.90 -15.15
N ASP A 85 7.69 -19.66 -15.36
CA ASP A 85 9.11 -19.31 -15.43
C ASP A 85 9.65 -19.11 -14.01
N GLU A 86 10.54 -20.03 -13.59
CA GLU A 86 11.19 -20.01 -12.27
C GLU A 86 11.88 -18.67 -11.96
N LYS A 87 12.49 -18.01 -12.96
CA LYS A 87 13.23 -16.76 -12.75
C LYS A 87 12.31 -15.57 -12.56
N MET A 88 11.16 -15.56 -13.24
CA MET A 88 10.17 -14.49 -13.14
C MET A 88 9.18 -14.69 -12.00
N CYS A 89 8.99 -15.93 -11.55
CA CYS A 89 8.00 -16.33 -10.54
C CYS A 89 7.97 -15.41 -9.29
N PRO A 90 9.09 -15.02 -8.65
CA PRO A 90 9.04 -14.15 -7.48
C PRO A 90 8.42 -12.77 -7.76
N TYR A 91 8.70 -12.19 -8.93
CA TYR A 91 8.22 -10.87 -9.32
C TYR A 91 6.78 -10.93 -9.82
N VAL A 92 6.44 -11.97 -10.58
CA VAL A 92 5.06 -12.22 -11.01
C VAL A 92 4.16 -12.45 -9.79
N CYS A 93 4.60 -13.22 -8.79
CA CYS A 93 3.86 -13.40 -7.53
C CYS A 93 3.62 -12.07 -6.81
N HIS A 94 4.62 -11.18 -6.76
CA HIS A 94 4.46 -9.86 -6.16
C HIS A 94 3.44 -9.00 -6.92
N LEU A 95 3.54 -8.95 -8.24
CA LEU A 95 2.58 -8.20 -9.05
C LEU A 95 1.16 -8.77 -8.92
N LEU A 96 1.01 -10.09 -8.93
CA LEU A 96 -0.28 -10.75 -8.71
C LEU A 96 -0.83 -10.46 -7.31
N TYR A 97 0.02 -10.41 -6.29
CA TYR A 97 -0.39 -10.05 -4.94
C TYR A 97 -1.02 -8.64 -4.91
N LEU A 98 -0.42 -7.68 -5.61
CA LEU A 98 -0.96 -6.31 -5.74
C LEU A 98 -2.25 -6.24 -6.58
N LEU A 99 -2.41 -7.13 -7.57
CA LEU A 99 -3.55 -7.14 -8.49
C LEU A 99 -4.73 -8.04 -8.06
N THR A 100 -4.54 -8.92 -7.08
CA THR A 100 -5.54 -9.93 -6.76
C THR A 100 -6.76 -9.27 -6.11
N ARG A 101 -7.92 -9.53 -6.71
CA ARG A 101 -9.27 -9.23 -6.21
C ARG A 101 -9.99 -10.55 -5.95
N LYS A 102 -11.10 -10.52 -5.22
CA LYS A 102 -11.89 -11.72 -4.91
C LYS A 102 -12.30 -12.51 -6.17
N GLU A 103 -12.68 -11.83 -7.24
CA GLU A 103 -13.04 -12.42 -8.55
C GLU A 103 -11.91 -13.21 -9.23
N ASN A 104 -10.65 -12.92 -8.87
CA ASN A 104 -9.48 -13.55 -9.44
C ASN A 104 -9.18 -14.90 -8.79
N VAL A 105 -9.70 -15.16 -7.59
CA VAL A 105 -9.47 -16.41 -6.86
C VAL A 105 -10.40 -17.49 -7.37
N ARG A 106 -9.89 -18.30 -8.30
CA ARG A 106 -10.64 -19.41 -8.93
C ARG A 106 -9.99 -20.76 -8.63
N PRO A 107 -10.75 -21.86 -8.51
CA PRO A 107 -10.21 -23.17 -8.13
C PRO A 107 -9.06 -23.67 -9.02
N PHE A 108 -9.08 -23.40 -10.33
CA PHE A 108 -8.00 -23.80 -11.23
C PHE A 108 -6.69 -23.05 -10.96
N ARG A 109 -6.75 -21.78 -10.52
CA ARG A 109 -5.58 -20.98 -10.16
C ARG A 109 -5.00 -21.46 -8.83
N VAL A 110 -5.87 -21.77 -7.86
CA VAL A 110 -5.46 -22.37 -6.59
C VAL A 110 -4.71 -23.68 -6.84
N ARG A 111 -5.31 -24.62 -7.59
CA ARG A 111 -4.66 -25.91 -7.95
C ARG A 111 -3.30 -25.68 -8.59
N ARG A 112 -3.21 -24.74 -9.55
CA ARG A 112 -1.94 -24.41 -10.20
C ARG A 112 -0.88 -23.85 -9.24
N LEU A 113 -1.25 -23.00 -8.29
CA LEU A 113 -0.32 -22.48 -7.28
C LEU A 113 0.17 -23.58 -6.34
N LEU A 114 -0.72 -24.52 -5.97
CA LEU A 114 -0.35 -25.69 -5.16
C LEU A 114 0.61 -26.61 -5.91
N ASP A 115 0.36 -26.85 -7.20
CA ASP A 115 1.26 -27.64 -8.05
C ASP A 115 2.65 -26.99 -8.15
N LEU A 116 2.71 -25.66 -8.26
CA LEU A 116 3.97 -24.91 -8.30
C LEU A 116 4.70 -24.99 -6.95
N GLN A 117 3.98 -24.89 -5.83
CA GLN A 117 4.54 -25.07 -4.50
C GLN A 117 5.07 -26.50 -4.29
N ALA A 118 4.37 -27.52 -4.79
CA ALA A 118 4.82 -28.90 -4.73
C ALA A 118 6.12 -29.12 -5.54
N LYS A 119 6.30 -28.40 -6.65
CA LYS A 119 7.51 -28.48 -7.49
C LYS A 119 8.69 -27.68 -6.94
N MET A 120 8.45 -26.45 -6.46
CA MET A 120 9.49 -25.49 -6.09
C MET A 120 9.75 -25.45 -4.57
N GLY A 121 8.95 -26.16 -3.78
CA GLY A 121 9.00 -26.13 -2.32
C GLY A 121 8.32 -24.91 -1.70
N MET A 122 8.55 -24.71 -0.40
CA MET A 122 7.91 -23.68 0.43
C MET A 122 8.51 -22.28 0.21
N GLN A 123 8.31 -21.73 -0.99
CA GLN A 123 8.84 -20.42 -1.36
C GLN A 123 8.01 -19.25 -0.80
N SER A 124 8.67 -18.21 -0.26
CA SER A 124 7.99 -17.09 0.43
C SER A 124 6.99 -16.34 -0.47
N HIS A 125 7.33 -16.16 -1.74
CA HIS A 125 6.50 -15.46 -2.72
C HIS A 125 5.24 -16.23 -3.10
N LEU A 126 5.30 -17.57 -3.16
CA LEU A 126 4.13 -18.42 -3.38
C LEU A 126 3.25 -18.48 -2.12
N GLN A 127 3.87 -18.51 -0.93
CA GLN A 127 3.14 -18.45 0.34
C GLN A 127 2.34 -17.16 0.48
N ALA A 128 2.89 -16.02 0.03
CA ALA A 128 2.20 -14.74 0.04
C ALA A 128 0.92 -14.74 -0.80
N LEU A 129 1.00 -15.30 -2.01
CA LEU A 129 -0.14 -15.34 -2.91
C LEU A 129 -1.19 -16.36 -2.44
N LEU A 130 -0.74 -17.50 -1.91
CA LEU A 130 -1.63 -18.51 -1.33
C LEU A 130 -2.31 -18.03 -0.04
N SER A 131 -1.65 -17.24 0.80
CA SER A 131 -2.28 -16.61 1.97
C SER A 131 -3.35 -15.62 1.58
N LEU A 132 -3.07 -14.80 0.55
CA LEU A 132 -4.07 -13.90 -0.02
C LEU A 132 -5.26 -14.67 -0.61
N TYR A 133 -5.02 -15.77 -1.33
CA TYR A 133 -6.08 -16.61 -1.89
C TYR A 133 -6.91 -17.31 -0.81
N LYS A 134 -6.25 -17.81 0.25
CA LYS A 134 -6.92 -18.42 1.40
C LYS A 134 -7.82 -17.42 2.11
N LEU A 135 -7.41 -16.15 2.20
CA LEU A 135 -8.24 -15.10 2.80
C LEU A 135 -9.52 -14.87 1.99
N PHE A 136 -9.42 -14.79 0.67
CA PHE A 136 -10.58 -14.57 -0.21
C PHE A 136 -11.52 -15.78 -0.28
N CYS A 137 -10.98 -17.00 -0.25
CA CYS A 137 -11.72 -18.25 -0.36
C CYS A 137 -11.09 -19.34 0.54
N PRO A 138 -11.38 -19.34 1.86
CA PRO A 138 -10.74 -20.27 2.80
C PRO A 138 -11.02 -21.74 2.47
N GLU A 139 -12.21 -22.03 1.93
CA GLU A 139 -12.63 -23.36 1.47
C GLU A 139 -11.73 -23.95 0.37
N LEU A 140 -11.08 -23.10 -0.42
CA LEU A 140 -10.26 -23.54 -1.55
C LEU A 140 -8.80 -23.81 -1.17
N VAL A 141 -8.30 -23.25 -0.05
CA VAL A 141 -6.89 -23.34 0.34
C VAL A 141 -6.76 -23.98 1.72
N THR A 142 -6.66 -25.30 1.74
CA THR A 142 -6.62 -26.12 2.96
C THR A 142 -5.25 -26.15 3.66
N ILE A 143 -4.27 -25.39 3.16
CA ILE A 143 -2.89 -25.42 3.67
C ILE A 143 -2.76 -24.63 4.98
N THR A 144 -2.01 -25.18 5.93
CA THR A 144 -1.50 -24.49 7.12
C THR A 144 -0.44 -23.47 6.71
N LEU A 145 -0.85 -22.20 6.68
CA LEU A 145 0.04 -21.07 6.39
C LEU A 145 0.54 -20.48 7.71
N PRO A 146 1.78 -19.96 7.77
CA PRO A 146 2.29 -19.32 8.97
C PRO A 146 1.40 -18.13 9.35
N GLY A 147 0.88 -18.13 10.58
CA GLY A 147 -0.09 -17.14 11.08
C GLY A 147 0.46 -15.73 11.34
N LYS A 148 1.77 -15.51 11.14
CA LYS A 148 2.40 -14.20 11.25
C LYS A 148 2.77 -13.69 9.86
N MET A 149 2.29 -12.50 9.50
CA MET A 149 2.74 -11.77 8.31
C MET A 149 4.24 -11.55 8.46
N LYS A 150 5.03 -12.24 7.63
CA LYS A 150 6.40 -11.84 7.35
C LYS A 150 6.35 -11.02 6.07
N THR A 151 7.21 -10.02 5.93
CA THR A 151 7.44 -9.34 4.64
C THR A 151 7.80 -10.38 3.57
N TYR A 152 6.80 -10.87 2.83
CA TYR A 152 6.96 -12.03 1.95
C TYR A 152 7.77 -11.72 0.69
N PHE A 153 7.72 -10.45 0.28
CA PHE A 153 8.46 -9.90 -0.84
C PHE A 153 9.56 -9.00 -0.30
N LYS A 154 10.79 -9.22 -0.77
CA LYS A 154 11.89 -8.29 -0.49
C LYS A 154 11.70 -7.07 -1.37
N ASN A 155 11.69 -5.90 -0.75
CA ASN A 155 11.84 -4.64 -1.46
C ASN A 155 13.20 -4.64 -2.15
N SER A 156 13.22 -4.81 -3.48
CA SER A 156 14.46 -4.65 -4.22
C SER A 156 14.80 -3.16 -4.26
N GLU A 157 15.68 -2.72 -3.37
CA GLU A 157 16.36 -1.44 -3.54
C GLU A 157 17.03 -1.45 -4.91
N GLY A 158 16.51 -0.62 -5.80
CA GLY A 158 16.86 -0.61 -7.20
C GLY A 158 17.14 0.81 -7.68
N PRO A 159 17.79 0.96 -8.86
CA PRO A 159 18.15 2.27 -9.41
C PRO A 159 16.93 3.19 -9.56
N TRP A 160 15.73 2.63 -9.80
CA TRP A 160 14.50 3.40 -9.89
C TRP A 160 14.06 4.02 -8.58
N LYS A 161 14.10 3.29 -7.45
CA LYS A 161 13.70 3.87 -6.15
C LYS A 161 14.60 5.05 -5.79
N ALA A 162 15.92 4.88 -5.91
CA ALA A 162 16.88 5.96 -5.67
C ALA A 162 16.66 7.15 -6.62
N ALA A 163 16.37 6.90 -7.90
CA ALA A 163 16.13 7.96 -8.88
C ALA A 163 14.78 8.66 -8.70
N ILE A 164 13.70 7.95 -8.32
CA ILE A 164 12.41 8.53 -7.96
C ILE A 164 12.60 9.48 -6.77
N ASN A 165 13.34 9.05 -5.75
CA ASN A 165 13.64 9.88 -4.58
C ASN A 165 14.51 11.09 -4.95
N ALA A 166 15.48 10.93 -5.87
CA ALA A 166 16.29 12.05 -6.37
C ALA A 166 15.48 13.08 -7.18
N ILE A 167 14.55 12.63 -8.04
CA ILE A 167 13.64 13.52 -8.78
C ILE A 167 12.70 14.23 -7.81
N ARG A 168 12.16 13.51 -6.82
CA ARG A 168 11.34 14.08 -5.74
C ARG A 168 12.09 15.23 -5.05
N ARG A 169 13.33 15.01 -4.62
CA ARG A 169 14.21 16.06 -4.04
C ARG A 169 14.36 17.28 -4.96
N ARG A 170 14.59 17.05 -6.26
CA ARG A 170 14.81 18.14 -7.23
C ARG A 170 13.55 18.97 -7.48
N SER A 171 12.39 18.32 -7.50
CA SER A 171 11.10 18.98 -7.66
C SER A 171 10.67 19.79 -6.42
N GLN A 172 11.12 19.39 -5.23
CA GLN A 172 10.88 20.13 -3.98
C GLN A 172 11.82 21.34 -3.82
N GLY A 173 13.06 21.25 -4.32
CA GLY A 173 14.05 22.34 -4.21
C GLY A 173 13.89 23.49 -5.21
N ASN A 174 13.30 23.25 -6.39
CA ASN A 174 13.19 24.26 -7.46
C ASN A 174 11.74 24.47 -7.90
N SER A 175 11.06 25.43 -7.27
CA SER A 175 9.89 26.09 -7.87
C SER A 175 10.16 27.59 -8.08
N PRO A 176 10.81 27.99 -9.19
CA PRO A 176 10.66 29.32 -9.73
C PRO A 176 9.52 29.35 -10.77
N LEU A 177 8.62 30.31 -10.61
CA LEU A 177 7.67 30.83 -11.61
C LEU A 177 6.36 30.06 -11.85
N SER A 178 5.31 30.51 -11.15
CA SER A 178 4.05 30.95 -11.77
C SER A 178 3.30 31.81 -10.75
N GLN A 179 3.46 33.12 -10.84
CA GLN A 179 2.53 34.07 -10.21
C GLN A 179 1.23 34.08 -11.03
N PRO A 180 0.08 33.98 -10.37
CA PRO A 180 -1.04 34.84 -10.72
C PRO A 180 -1.29 35.80 -9.57
N LEU A 181 -1.20 37.09 -9.90
CA LEU A 181 -1.69 38.18 -9.07
C LEU A 181 -3.23 38.14 -8.98
N PHE A 182 -3.73 38.68 -7.86
CA PHE A 182 -5.08 39.18 -7.54
C PHE A 182 -6.06 38.36 -6.67
N LEU A 183 -6.13 38.85 -5.41
CA LEU A 183 -7.26 39.23 -4.53
C LEU A 183 -8.25 38.18 -3.96
N GLY A 184 -8.30 38.09 -2.62
CA GLY A 184 -9.54 37.79 -1.88
C GLY A 184 -9.46 36.74 -0.77
N THR A 185 -9.16 37.20 0.45
CA THR A 185 -9.55 36.67 1.78
C THR A 185 -9.44 35.17 2.12
N ALA A 186 -8.49 34.90 3.03
CA ALA A 186 -8.54 33.95 4.14
C ALA A 186 -8.54 32.42 3.85
N GLN A 187 -7.34 31.83 3.79
CA GLN A 187 -6.89 30.76 4.72
C GLN A 187 -5.40 30.47 4.50
N PRO A 188 -4.62 30.12 5.54
CA PRO A 188 -3.20 29.81 5.40
C PRO A 188 -3.04 28.44 4.73
N GLN A 189 -2.75 28.40 3.43
CA GLN A 189 -2.27 27.20 2.77
C GLN A 189 -0.88 26.86 3.31
N SER A 190 -0.82 25.94 4.29
CA SER A 190 0.44 25.34 4.69
C SER A 190 1.01 24.58 3.50
N ARG A 191 2.29 24.85 3.20
CA ARG A 191 3.10 24.19 2.17
C ARG A 191 3.43 22.75 2.59
N LYS A 192 2.42 21.91 2.78
CA LYS A 192 2.58 20.49 3.13
C LYS A 192 2.02 19.64 2.02
N ARG A 193 2.90 18.90 1.33
CA ARG A 193 2.55 17.74 0.50
C ARG A 193 3.87 17.03 0.10
N LYS A 194 3.99 15.69 0.00
CA LYS A 194 3.18 14.88 -0.93
C LYS A 194 3.46 13.34 -0.94
N TRP A 195 3.31 12.61 0.17
CA TRP A 195 2.90 11.19 0.04
C TRP A 195 1.51 11.08 -0.62
N ASN A 196 0.69 12.11 -0.40
CA ASN A 196 -0.65 12.31 -0.97
C ASN A 196 -0.68 12.97 -2.37
N THR A 197 0.33 12.80 -3.25
CA THR A 197 0.24 13.37 -4.63
C THR A 197 -0.73 12.62 -5.52
N GLN A 198 -1.13 11.43 -5.13
CA GLN A 198 -1.86 10.58 -6.06
C GLN A 198 -3.36 10.91 -6.18
N LEU A 199 -3.83 11.90 -5.43
CA LEU A 199 -5.16 12.50 -5.61
C LEU A 199 -5.14 13.87 -6.31
N PHE A 200 -4.03 14.27 -6.93
CA PHE A 200 -4.05 15.37 -7.91
C PHE A 200 -3.47 14.89 -9.24
N ILE A 201 -4.33 14.26 -10.02
CA ILE A 201 -4.26 14.26 -11.48
C ILE A 201 -4.16 15.75 -11.88
N PRO A 202 -3.14 16.22 -12.63
CA PRO A 202 -3.27 17.49 -13.32
C PRO A 202 -4.46 17.30 -14.24
N ALA A 203 -5.52 18.10 -14.04
CA ALA A 203 -6.79 17.98 -14.74
C ALA A 203 -6.57 17.45 -16.16
N SER A 204 -6.89 16.16 -16.37
CA SER A 204 -7.11 15.69 -17.73
C SER A 204 -8.15 16.63 -18.27
N SER A 205 -7.81 17.31 -19.35
CA SER A 205 -8.73 18.10 -20.15
C SER A 205 -9.79 17.15 -20.70
N THR A 206 -10.72 16.72 -19.86
CA THR A 206 -12.04 16.32 -20.29
C THR A 206 -12.65 17.58 -20.86
N ASN A 207 -12.62 17.66 -22.19
CA ASN A 207 -13.39 18.58 -22.99
C ASN A 207 -14.74 18.84 -22.31
N ARG A 208 -14.88 20.06 -21.79
CA ARG A 208 -16.09 20.59 -21.18
C ARG A 208 -17.22 20.82 -22.20
N ASN A 209 -17.12 20.22 -23.39
CA ASN A 209 -17.91 20.56 -24.58
C ASN A 209 -18.83 19.43 -25.08
N ASN A 210 -18.97 18.31 -24.35
CA ASN A 210 -19.86 17.23 -24.79
C ASN A 210 -21.11 17.06 -23.89
N LEU A 211 -21.53 18.13 -23.21
CA LEU A 211 -22.89 18.25 -22.68
C LEU A 211 -23.62 19.23 -23.59
N GLU A 212 -24.11 18.73 -24.72
CA GLU A 212 -25.23 19.27 -25.53
C GLU A 212 -25.15 18.71 -26.96
N GLN A 213 -25.49 17.43 -27.11
CA GLN A 213 -26.21 16.84 -28.25
C GLN A 213 -25.92 15.34 -28.27
N ASP A 214 -26.85 14.54 -27.76
CA ASP A 214 -27.21 13.32 -28.50
C ASP A 214 -28.64 12.91 -28.14
N SER A 215 -29.60 13.68 -28.66
CA SER A 215 -30.97 13.21 -28.76
C SER A 215 -31.05 12.19 -29.90
N GLY A 216 -30.98 10.92 -29.52
CA GLY A 216 -31.49 9.81 -30.33
C GLY A 216 -30.45 9.04 -31.12
N LYS A 217 -29.97 7.94 -30.54
CA LYS A 217 -29.84 6.64 -31.21
C LYS A 217 -29.65 5.53 -30.18
N ASN A 218 -30.63 4.63 -30.15
CA ASN A 218 -30.59 3.37 -29.43
C ASN A 218 -29.43 2.51 -29.95
N HIS A 219 -28.38 2.35 -29.15
CA HIS A 219 -27.53 1.18 -29.21
C HIS A 219 -27.40 0.61 -27.80
N VAL A 220 -27.89 -0.61 -27.66
CA VAL A 220 -27.99 -1.34 -26.39
C VAL A 220 -26.58 -1.85 -26.04
N ASP A 221 -25.87 -1.13 -25.19
CA ASP A 221 -24.62 -1.59 -24.59
C ASP A 221 -24.93 -2.49 -23.38
N LEU A 222 -25.06 -3.79 -23.64
CA LEU A 222 -25.38 -4.84 -22.67
C LEU A 222 -24.25 -5.22 -21.69
N TYR A 223 -23.22 -4.37 -21.50
CA TYR A 223 -22.05 -4.69 -20.68
C TYR A 223 -21.52 -3.58 -19.73
N SER A 224 -22.27 -2.51 -19.43
CA SER A 224 -21.79 -1.43 -18.54
C SER A 224 -22.56 -1.30 -17.20
N ALA A 225 -22.74 -2.40 -16.48
CA ALA A 225 -23.54 -2.41 -15.24
C ALA A 225 -22.74 -2.54 -13.93
N ASN A 226 -21.47 -2.10 -13.88
CA ASN A 226 -20.76 -1.88 -12.60
C ASN A 226 -20.00 -0.54 -12.68
N LYS A 227 -20.72 0.57 -12.49
CA LYS A 227 -20.09 1.87 -12.30
C LYS A 227 -19.62 1.94 -10.84
N SER A 228 -18.34 1.66 -10.59
CA SER A 228 -17.73 1.95 -9.30
C SER A 228 -17.69 3.47 -9.08
N PHE A 229 -17.98 3.91 -7.86
CA PHE A 229 -17.94 5.33 -7.51
C PHE A 229 -16.49 5.73 -7.24
N PRO A 230 -15.94 6.72 -7.98
CA PRO A 230 -14.55 7.14 -7.80
C PRO A 230 -14.36 7.79 -6.43
N VAL A 231 -13.38 7.30 -5.69
CA VAL A 231 -13.04 7.73 -4.31
C VAL A 231 -12.71 9.22 -4.25
N GLU A 232 -12.23 9.80 -5.35
CA GLU A 232 -11.91 11.22 -5.51
C GLU A 232 -13.13 12.13 -5.36
N GLN A 233 -14.31 11.63 -5.73
CA GLN A 233 -15.57 12.37 -5.67
C GLN A 233 -16.23 12.32 -4.29
N LEU A 234 -15.68 11.51 -3.38
CA LEU A 234 -16.19 11.34 -2.02
C LEU A 234 -15.73 12.50 -1.12
N GLN A 235 -16.58 13.52 -0.96
CA GLN A 235 -16.25 14.72 -0.19
C GLN A 235 -17.09 14.86 1.09
N THR A 236 -18.24 14.18 1.15
CA THR A 236 -19.19 14.32 2.27
C THR A 236 -19.68 12.97 2.76
N PHE A 237 -20.09 12.91 4.02
CA PHE A 237 -20.62 11.69 4.64
C PHE A 237 -21.93 11.18 4.01
N PRO A 238 -22.91 12.02 3.61
CA PRO A 238 -24.10 11.53 2.92
C PRO A 238 -23.77 10.83 1.60
N GLN A 239 -22.79 11.36 0.84
CA GLN A 239 -22.31 10.70 -0.39
C GLN A 239 -21.72 9.32 -0.12
N LEU A 240 -21.05 9.13 1.03
CA LEU A 240 -20.55 7.81 1.44
C LEU A 240 -21.71 6.84 1.64
N LEU A 241 -22.75 7.24 2.37
CA LEU A 241 -23.91 6.38 2.63
C LEU A 241 -24.64 5.99 1.35
N GLU A 242 -24.85 6.96 0.45
CA GLU A 242 -25.54 6.74 -0.83
C GLU A 242 -24.75 5.81 -1.75
N ASN A 243 -23.41 5.89 -1.75
CA ASN A 243 -22.55 5.16 -2.68
C ASN A 243 -21.81 3.98 -2.03
N ILE A 244 -22.13 3.60 -0.80
CA ILE A 244 -21.40 2.60 -0.01
C ILE A 244 -21.30 1.23 -0.71
N HIS A 245 -22.30 0.92 -1.53
CA HIS A 245 -22.45 -0.34 -2.27
C HIS A 245 -21.70 -0.34 -3.61
N HIS A 246 -21.27 0.83 -4.10
CA HIS A 246 -20.52 1.01 -5.34
C HIS A 246 -19.10 1.52 -5.10
N LEU A 247 -18.74 1.78 -3.85
CA LEU A 247 -17.42 2.27 -3.49
C LEU A 247 -16.42 1.11 -3.47
N GLU A 248 -15.30 1.29 -4.14
CA GLU A 248 -14.16 0.37 -4.06
C GLU A 248 -12.98 1.10 -3.43
N PHE A 249 -12.23 0.42 -2.56
CA PHE A 249 -11.02 1.01 -1.99
C PHE A 249 -9.97 1.27 -3.07
N PRO A 250 -9.24 2.39 -2.96
CA PRO A 250 -8.23 2.74 -3.95
C PRO A 250 -7.12 1.67 -4.00
N SER A 251 -6.48 1.56 -5.17
CA SER A 251 -5.30 0.72 -5.31
C SER A 251 -4.15 1.18 -4.39
N GLN A 252 -4.02 2.50 -4.20
CA GLN A 252 -3.05 3.16 -3.35
C GLN A 252 -3.57 3.26 -1.92
N MET A 253 -3.29 2.23 -1.12
CA MET A 253 -3.83 2.12 0.23
C MET A 253 -3.41 3.25 1.16
N GLY A 254 -2.30 3.95 0.90
CA GLY A 254 -1.88 5.10 1.70
C GLY A 254 -2.83 6.28 1.74
N SER A 255 -3.58 6.49 0.66
CA SER A 255 -4.58 7.56 0.61
C SER A 255 -5.69 7.36 1.65
N VAL A 256 -5.97 6.10 2.01
CA VAL A 256 -6.98 5.71 2.99
C VAL A 256 -6.65 6.29 4.37
N LEU A 257 -5.38 6.27 4.80
CA LEU A 257 -4.94 6.80 6.10
C LEU A 257 -5.26 8.30 6.30
N THR A 258 -5.45 9.03 5.20
CA THR A 258 -5.62 10.48 5.22
C THR A 258 -7.06 10.92 4.98
N ASN A 259 -7.93 9.99 4.59
CA ASN A 259 -9.33 10.27 4.30
C ASN A 259 -10.25 9.69 5.38
N PRO A 260 -10.82 10.51 6.27
CA PRO A 260 -11.67 10.03 7.36
C PRO A 260 -12.93 9.32 6.87
N LEU A 261 -13.46 9.67 5.68
CA LEU A 261 -14.63 8.98 5.10
C LEU A 261 -14.28 7.54 4.70
N LEU A 262 -13.07 7.32 4.17
CA LEU A 262 -12.59 5.98 3.84
C LEU A 262 -12.25 5.17 5.08
N LEU A 263 -11.75 5.81 6.15
CA LEU A 263 -11.54 5.16 7.43
C LEU A 263 -12.88 4.73 8.06
N HIS A 264 -13.92 5.58 8.00
CA HIS A 264 -15.27 5.18 8.40
C HIS A 264 -15.77 3.99 7.58
N TYR A 265 -15.60 4.04 6.25
CA TYR A 265 -15.98 2.94 5.38
C TYR A 265 -15.25 1.64 5.72
N MET A 266 -13.95 1.73 6.06
CA MET A 266 -13.13 0.59 6.45
C MET A 266 -13.63 -0.06 7.74
N ASN A 267 -14.05 0.73 8.73
CA ASN A 267 -14.69 0.22 9.96
C ASN A 267 -16.04 -0.46 9.70
N CYS A 268 -16.78 -0.06 8.66
CA CYS A 268 -18.07 -0.66 8.35
C CYS A 268 -17.98 -1.97 7.57
N ILE A 269 -16.90 -2.17 6.79
CA ILE A 269 -16.76 -3.35 5.94
C ILE A 269 -15.99 -4.46 6.66
N LYS A 270 -16.58 -5.66 6.68
CA LYS A 270 -15.95 -6.89 7.18
C LYS A 270 -15.00 -7.57 6.18
N ASP A 271 -14.45 -6.82 5.24
CA ASP A 271 -13.53 -7.34 4.23
C ASP A 271 -12.09 -7.21 4.71
N GLU A 272 -11.61 -8.27 5.34
CA GLU A 272 -10.24 -8.42 5.83
C GLU A 272 -9.17 -8.17 4.73
N SER A 273 -9.50 -8.33 3.45
CA SER A 273 -8.55 -8.12 2.37
C SER A 273 -8.11 -6.67 2.25
N VAL A 274 -8.98 -5.72 2.58
CA VAL A 274 -8.67 -4.29 2.58
C VAL A 274 -7.68 -3.98 3.69
N TYR A 275 -7.94 -4.50 4.90
CA TYR A 275 -7.06 -4.34 6.05
C TYR A 275 -5.68 -4.97 5.80
N LEU A 276 -5.64 -6.14 5.15
CA LEU A 276 -4.40 -6.81 4.76
C LEU A 276 -3.60 -5.99 3.75
N ARG A 277 -4.26 -5.43 2.71
CA ARG A 277 -3.61 -4.60 1.70
C ARG A 277 -3.04 -3.33 2.32
N LEU A 278 -3.77 -2.70 3.23
CA LEU A 278 -3.29 -1.53 3.97
C LEU A 278 -2.08 -1.87 4.84
N ASN A 279 -2.17 -2.95 5.62
CA ASN A 279 -1.07 -3.43 6.46
C ASN A 279 0.17 -3.75 5.62
N TYR A 280 0.03 -4.55 4.56
CA TYR A 280 1.15 -4.89 3.69
C TYR A 280 1.85 -3.64 3.16
N TRP A 281 1.08 -2.70 2.63
CA TRP A 281 1.60 -1.44 2.12
C TRP A 281 2.27 -0.60 3.21
N MET A 282 1.70 -0.57 4.42
CA MET A 282 2.24 0.17 5.56
C MET A 282 3.56 -0.45 6.04
N GLY A 283 3.62 -1.78 6.15
CA GLY A 283 4.83 -2.50 6.51
C GLY A 283 5.96 -2.29 5.51
N GLN A 284 5.66 -2.26 4.20
CA GLN A 284 6.66 -1.88 3.18
C GLN A 284 7.13 -0.43 3.38
N THR A 285 6.20 0.51 3.57
CA THR A 285 6.53 1.94 3.76
C THR A 285 7.40 2.15 5.01
N LEU A 286 7.02 1.55 6.14
CA LEU A 286 7.77 1.62 7.40
C LEU A 286 9.18 1.04 7.25
N GLN A 287 9.33 -0.07 6.52
CA GLN A 287 10.63 -0.69 6.30
C GLN A 287 11.54 0.13 5.39
N GLU A 288 10.97 0.78 4.37
CA GLU A 288 11.72 1.60 3.40
C GLU A 288 12.23 2.90 4.03
N GLU A 289 11.34 3.62 4.71
CA GLU A 289 11.66 4.91 5.33
C GLU A 289 12.52 4.74 6.60
N CYS A 290 12.48 3.57 7.23
CA CYS A 290 13.33 3.23 8.37
C CYS A 290 14.70 2.64 7.95
N THR A 291 15.28 3.12 6.85
CA THR A 291 16.67 2.80 6.51
C THR A 291 17.59 3.70 7.33
N TRP A 292 17.72 3.33 8.63
CA TRP A 292 18.58 3.83 9.72
C TRP A 292 18.06 4.94 10.68
N CYS A 293 16.84 5.48 10.54
CA CYS A 293 16.62 6.93 10.81
C CYS A 293 17.77 7.70 10.13
N VAL A 294 17.84 7.50 8.81
CA VAL A 294 18.83 7.91 7.80
C VAL A 294 19.75 9.08 8.23
N ALA A 295 21.07 8.91 8.10
CA ALA A 295 22.16 9.81 8.53
C ALA A 295 22.23 11.18 7.83
N ASP A 296 21.13 11.63 7.24
CA ASP A 296 20.94 12.94 6.64
C ASP A 296 19.57 13.46 7.12
N ASN A 297 19.58 14.46 8.01
CA ASN A 297 18.41 15.04 8.72
C ASN A 297 17.24 15.54 7.83
N GLN A 298 17.34 15.41 6.50
CA GLN A 298 16.38 15.98 5.54
C GLN A 298 15.07 15.19 5.44
N TYR A 299 15.03 13.91 5.83
CA TYR A 299 13.83 13.06 5.74
C TYR A 299 13.20 12.74 7.10
N GLU A 300 13.82 13.14 8.21
CA GLU A 300 13.31 12.84 9.56
C GLU A 300 11.94 13.49 9.78
N ASP A 301 11.76 14.74 9.34
CA ASP A 301 10.49 15.47 9.49
C ASP A 301 9.37 14.88 8.62
N GLU A 302 9.69 14.37 7.42
CA GLU A 302 8.72 13.68 6.57
C GLU A 302 8.28 12.35 7.19
N PHE A 303 9.24 11.59 7.75
CA PHE A 303 8.94 10.35 8.45
C PHE A 303 8.14 10.58 9.73
N LYS A 304 8.45 11.64 10.51
CA LYS A 304 7.63 12.06 11.66
C LYS A 304 6.19 12.38 11.26
N ASP A 305 5.99 13.13 10.18
CA ASP A 305 4.65 13.46 9.66
C ASP A 305 3.89 12.20 9.23
N PHE A 306 4.58 11.21 8.65
CA PHE A 306 4.01 9.91 8.32
C PHE A 306 3.59 9.13 9.57
N LEU A 307 4.48 8.94 10.55
CA LEU A 307 4.16 8.22 11.78
C LEU A 307 3.02 8.90 12.56
N GLU A 308 2.95 10.24 12.55
CA GLU A 308 1.84 10.98 13.15
C GLU A 308 0.52 10.73 12.42
N THR A 309 0.55 10.57 11.09
CA THR A 309 -0.65 10.22 10.31
C THR A 309 -1.13 8.81 10.63
N VAL A 310 -0.20 7.86 10.76
CA VAL A 310 -0.50 6.49 11.17
C VAL A 310 -1.11 6.48 12.58
N TYR A 311 -0.48 7.16 13.54
CA TYR A 311 -0.99 7.28 14.91
C TYR A 311 -2.41 7.87 14.95
N LYS A 312 -2.68 8.95 14.20
CA LYS A 312 -4.03 9.53 14.11
C LYS A 312 -5.04 8.53 13.53
N THR A 313 -4.60 7.70 12.61
CA THR A 313 -5.44 6.64 12.03
C THR A 313 -5.73 5.57 13.08
N GLU A 314 -4.74 5.09 13.83
CA GLU A 314 -4.94 4.13 14.92
C GLU A 314 -5.87 4.69 16.00
N CYS A 315 -5.70 5.96 16.38
CA CYS A 315 -6.64 6.64 17.28
C CYS A 315 -8.05 6.75 16.70
N PHE A 316 -8.19 6.97 15.40
CA PHE A 316 -9.51 7.07 14.77
C PHE A 316 -10.22 5.71 14.73
N LEU A 317 -9.48 4.65 14.40
CA LEU A 317 -10.01 3.29 14.31
C LEU A 317 -10.14 2.63 15.69
N GLN A 318 -9.46 3.18 16.71
CA GLN A 318 -9.32 2.60 18.05
C GLN A 318 -8.69 1.19 18.01
N GLU A 319 -7.81 0.95 17.03
CA GLU A 319 -7.15 -0.32 16.79
C GLU A 319 -5.74 -0.07 16.23
N GLY A 320 -4.76 -0.81 16.74
CA GLY A 320 -3.38 -0.76 16.27
C GLY A 320 -3.14 -1.63 15.04
N PHE A 321 -2.24 -1.23 14.16
CA PHE A 321 -1.89 -2.01 12.98
C PHE A 321 -0.82 -3.07 13.28
N SER A 322 -1.04 -4.30 12.80
CA SER A 322 -0.06 -5.40 12.93
C SER A 322 1.30 -5.06 12.29
N SER A 323 1.28 -4.25 11.23
CA SER A 323 2.50 -3.79 10.57
C SER A 323 3.30 -2.80 11.42
N CYS A 324 2.62 -2.01 12.25
CA CYS A 324 3.27 -1.12 13.22
C CYS A 324 3.86 -1.91 14.38
N GLU A 325 3.16 -2.94 14.87
CA GLU A 325 3.70 -3.86 15.88
C GLU A 325 4.98 -4.55 15.38
N GLU A 326 4.94 -5.16 14.19
CA GLU A 326 6.10 -5.85 13.61
C GLU A 326 7.27 -4.89 13.39
N PHE A 327 6.98 -3.67 12.96
CA PHE A 327 7.96 -2.60 12.84
C PHE A 327 8.59 -2.25 14.19
N LEU A 328 7.79 -1.98 15.22
CA LEU A 328 8.29 -1.58 16.54
C LEU A 328 9.15 -2.68 17.17
N TYR A 329 8.74 -3.95 17.09
CA TYR A 329 9.53 -5.07 17.64
C TYR A 329 10.89 -5.27 16.96
N LYS A 330 11.01 -4.89 15.68
CA LYS A 330 12.30 -4.93 14.96
C LYS A 330 13.14 -3.69 15.23
N SER A 331 12.50 -2.54 15.38
CA SER A 331 13.16 -1.22 15.45
C SER A 331 13.60 -0.85 16.86
N LEU A 332 12.81 -1.15 17.90
CA LEU A 332 13.12 -0.77 19.29
C LEU A 332 14.47 -1.28 19.81
N PRO A 333 14.90 -2.53 19.54
CA PRO A 333 16.23 -3.01 19.96
C PRO A 333 17.41 -2.25 19.32
N LEU A 334 17.17 -1.58 18.19
CA LEU A 334 18.17 -0.82 17.43
C LEU A 334 18.04 0.70 17.63
N TRP A 335 17.02 1.14 18.38
CA TRP A 335 16.67 2.54 18.52
C TRP A 335 17.47 3.23 19.62
N ASP A 336 17.97 4.43 19.34
CA ASP A 336 18.80 5.23 20.26
C ASP A 336 18.00 6.10 21.24
N GLY A 337 16.67 6.16 21.08
CA GLY A 337 15.78 6.96 21.93
C GLY A 337 15.61 8.42 21.50
N PHE A 338 16.27 8.88 20.43
CA PHE A 338 16.24 10.28 20.00
C PHE A 338 15.33 10.51 18.79
N CYS A 339 15.57 9.80 17.70
CA CYS A 339 14.84 10.02 16.45
C CYS A 339 13.36 9.67 16.61
N CYS A 340 12.47 10.53 16.12
CA CYS A 340 11.01 10.31 16.14
C CYS A 340 10.42 9.90 17.51
N ARG A 341 11.06 10.28 18.62
CA ARG A 341 10.71 9.81 19.97
C ARG A 341 9.23 9.93 20.32
N SER A 342 8.63 11.10 20.08
CA SER A 342 7.22 11.31 20.41
C SER A 342 6.32 10.36 19.62
N GLN A 343 6.61 10.17 18.34
CA GLN A 343 5.82 9.36 17.44
C GLN A 343 5.97 7.87 17.75
N ILE A 344 7.19 7.39 17.98
CA ILE A 344 7.45 5.98 18.34
C ILE A 344 6.74 5.62 19.65
N LEU A 345 6.87 6.45 20.69
CA LEU A 345 6.20 6.21 21.97
C LEU A 345 4.67 6.26 21.86
N ARG A 346 4.13 7.10 20.98
CA ARG A 346 2.69 7.12 20.67
C ARG A 346 2.24 5.84 19.96
N LEU A 347 3.00 5.34 19.00
CA LEU A 347 2.68 4.06 18.34
C LEU A 347 2.79 2.87 19.30
N VAL A 348 3.74 2.90 20.25
CA VAL A 348 3.82 1.90 21.33
C VAL A 348 2.52 1.81 22.12
N SER A 349 1.79 2.91 22.30
CA SER A 349 0.50 2.91 23.02
C SER A 349 -0.60 2.12 22.34
N TRP A 350 -0.46 1.79 21.05
CA TRP A 350 -1.46 1.04 20.28
C TRP A 350 -1.07 -0.42 20.01
N ILE A 351 0.04 -0.91 20.57
CA ILE A 351 0.42 -2.32 20.43
C ILE A 351 -0.68 -3.21 21.03
N PRO A 352 -1.23 -4.20 20.29
CA PRO A 352 -2.26 -5.08 20.82
C PRO A 352 -1.72 -5.96 21.96
N LEU A 353 -2.61 -6.40 22.84
CA LEU A 353 -2.24 -7.31 23.92
C LEU A 353 -1.74 -8.64 23.35
N GLY A 354 -0.47 -8.96 23.57
CA GLY A 354 0.19 -10.15 23.03
C GLY A 354 0.68 -11.13 24.09
N ASN A 355 1.42 -12.15 23.65
CA ASN A 355 2.09 -13.09 24.55
C ASN A 355 3.19 -12.36 25.36
N PHE A 356 3.14 -12.46 26.68
CA PHE A 356 4.08 -11.80 27.58
C PHE A 356 5.55 -12.10 27.22
N SER A 357 5.86 -13.33 26.81
CA SER A 357 7.23 -13.71 26.44
C SER A 357 7.76 -12.91 25.25
N GLU A 358 6.93 -12.65 24.23
CA GLU A 358 7.32 -11.92 23.03
C GLU A 358 7.39 -10.42 23.31
N MET A 359 6.41 -9.89 24.05
CA MET A 359 6.41 -8.48 24.47
C MET A 359 7.60 -8.16 25.37
N LYS A 360 7.99 -9.06 26.27
CA LYS A 360 9.15 -8.85 27.12
C LYS A 360 10.44 -8.70 26.31
N SER A 361 10.71 -9.63 25.40
CA SER A 361 11.94 -9.62 24.62
C SER A 361 12.02 -8.47 23.61
N HIS A 362 10.90 -8.09 23.01
CA HIS A 362 10.88 -7.13 21.89
C HIS A 362 10.44 -5.71 22.24
N LEU A 363 9.72 -5.52 23.35
CA LEU A 363 9.21 -4.22 23.79
C LEU A 363 9.82 -3.79 25.13
N TYR A 364 9.66 -4.60 26.18
CA TYR A 364 10.02 -4.18 27.54
C TYR A 364 11.53 -4.15 27.77
N ASP A 365 12.28 -5.18 27.37
CA ASP A 365 13.73 -5.22 27.59
C ASP A 365 14.45 -4.07 26.86
N PRO A 366 14.17 -3.76 25.58
CA PRO A 366 14.74 -2.58 24.90
C PRO A 366 14.35 -1.25 25.56
N LEU A 367 13.06 -1.06 25.90
CA LEU A 367 12.60 0.17 26.55
C LEU A 367 13.21 0.33 27.94
N ALA A 368 13.41 -0.75 28.70
CA ALA A 368 14.05 -0.71 30.00
C ALA A 368 15.52 -0.27 29.88
N GLN A 369 16.26 -0.80 28.91
CA GLN A 369 17.65 -0.39 28.66
C GLN A 369 17.75 1.12 28.37
N LEU A 370 16.88 1.63 27.50
CA LEU A 370 16.79 3.07 27.21
C LEU A 370 16.34 3.86 28.44
N PHE A 371 15.36 3.35 29.20
CA PHE A 371 14.84 4.01 30.39
C PHE A 371 15.91 4.20 31.47
N PHE A 372 16.76 3.20 31.72
CA PHE A 372 17.81 3.31 32.75
C PHE A 372 18.94 4.25 32.34
N THR A 373 19.22 4.36 31.04
CA THR A 373 20.34 5.15 30.51
C THR A 373 19.95 6.60 30.14
N SER A 374 18.66 6.91 30.09
CA SER A 374 18.16 8.20 29.59
C SER A 374 17.85 9.25 30.67
N SER A 375 17.57 10.48 30.20
CA SER A 375 17.16 11.62 31.04
C SER A 375 15.81 11.41 31.74
N LEU A 376 15.55 12.18 32.80
CA LEU A 376 14.26 12.16 33.51
C LEU A 376 13.07 12.42 32.58
N TYR A 377 13.20 13.37 31.65
CA TYR A 377 12.15 13.70 30.70
C TYR A 377 11.82 12.51 29.77
N PHE A 378 12.82 11.75 29.34
CA PHE A 378 12.60 10.52 28.57
C PHE A 378 11.85 9.47 29.40
N LYS A 379 12.28 9.26 30.66
CA LYS A 379 11.61 8.33 31.59
C LYS A 379 10.13 8.66 31.75
N CYS A 380 9.79 9.93 31.94
CA CYS A 380 8.40 10.37 32.04
C CYS A 380 7.60 10.04 30.77
N SER A 381 8.13 10.31 29.58
CA SER A 381 7.42 9.98 28.33
C SER A 381 7.22 8.49 28.11
N VAL A 382 8.18 7.65 28.54
CA VAL A 382 8.00 6.18 28.49
C VAL A 382 6.87 5.76 29.42
N LEU A 383 6.84 6.27 30.66
CA LEU A 383 5.77 5.95 31.61
C LEU A 383 4.40 6.43 31.13
N GLU A 384 4.33 7.59 30.49
CA GLU A 384 3.10 8.12 29.89
C GLU A 384 2.61 7.22 28.74
N SER A 385 3.50 6.84 27.83
CA SER A 385 3.20 5.90 26.75
C SER A 385 2.73 4.53 27.25
N LEU A 386 3.38 3.96 28.27
CA LEU A 386 2.95 2.70 28.89
C LEU A 386 1.62 2.82 29.62
N LYS A 387 1.34 3.98 30.23
CA LYS A 387 0.03 4.25 30.81
C LYS A 387 -1.06 4.28 29.73
N GLU A 388 -0.83 4.97 28.62
CA GLU A 388 -1.76 5.00 27.48
C GLU A 388 -1.98 3.61 26.89
N LEU A 389 -0.92 2.80 26.76
CA LEU A 389 -1.00 1.40 26.35
C LEU A 389 -1.97 0.59 27.23
N LEU A 390 -1.80 0.69 28.55
CA LEU A 390 -2.67 0.00 29.51
C LEU A 390 -4.12 0.50 29.43
N GLN A 391 -4.33 1.79 29.20
CA GLN A 391 -5.67 2.36 29.01
C GLN A 391 -6.33 1.83 27.73
N ASN A 392 -5.59 1.75 26.64
CA ASN A 392 -6.08 1.20 25.37
C ASN A 392 -6.43 -0.29 25.50
N TRP A 393 -5.61 -1.08 26.21
CA TRP A 393 -5.94 -2.47 26.51
C TRP A 393 -7.19 -2.61 27.37
N LEU A 394 -7.34 -1.76 28.38
CA LEU A 394 -8.52 -1.76 29.23
C LEU A 394 -9.78 -1.44 28.40
N ASN A 395 -9.73 -0.40 27.57
CA ASN A 395 -10.83 -0.02 26.70
C ASN A 395 -11.22 -1.15 25.74
N TRP A 396 -10.22 -1.80 25.14
CA TRP A 396 -10.43 -2.95 24.26
C TRP A 396 -11.12 -4.10 25.01
N HIS A 397 -10.69 -4.39 26.24
CA HIS A 397 -11.27 -5.46 27.07
C HIS A 397 -12.73 -5.18 27.45
N VAL A 398 -13.07 -3.94 27.77
CA VAL A 398 -14.45 -3.52 28.12
C VAL A 398 -15.39 -3.74 26.94
N ILE A 399 -15.00 -3.29 25.74
CA ILE A 399 -15.80 -3.44 24.52
C ILE A 399 -16.07 -4.93 24.20
N HIS A 400 -15.07 -5.80 24.40
CA HIS A 400 -15.24 -7.24 24.14
C HIS A 400 -16.13 -7.94 25.17
N LEU A 401 -16.11 -7.51 26.44
CA LEU A 401 -17.00 -8.03 27.47
C LEU A 401 -18.47 -7.69 27.17
N ASP A 402 -18.74 -6.47 26.71
CA ASP A 402 -20.10 -6.03 26.34
C ASP A 402 -20.62 -6.78 25.08
N SER A 403 -19.76 -7.07 24.11
CA SER A 403 -20.14 -7.87 22.94
C SER A 403 -20.48 -9.33 23.27
N ALA A 404 -19.84 -9.89 24.30
CA ALA A 404 -20.09 -11.25 24.76
C ALA A 404 -21.39 -11.35 25.56
N SER A 405 -21.74 -10.35 26.35
CA SER A 405 -23.03 -10.28 27.06
C SER A 405 -24.21 -10.04 26.11
N ASP A 406 -24.07 -9.23 25.07
CA ASP A 406 -25.13 -9.02 24.06
C ASP A 406 -25.42 -10.28 23.23
N SER A 407 -24.41 -11.13 23.00
CA SER A 407 -24.59 -12.42 22.31
C SER A 407 -25.39 -13.46 23.12
N GLN A 408 -25.45 -13.31 24.46
CA GLN A 408 -26.28 -14.14 25.33
C GLN A 408 -27.75 -13.65 25.38
N VAL A 409 -28.02 -12.39 25.05
CA VAL A 409 -29.39 -11.85 25.06
C VAL A 409 -30.15 -12.20 23.76
N CYS A 410 -29.45 -12.43 22.65
CA CYS A 410 -30.05 -12.89 21.39
C CYS A 410 -30.25 -14.42 21.28
N SER A 411 -30.00 -15.18 22.36
CA SER A 411 -30.15 -16.64 22.40
C SER A 411 -31.16 -17.15 23.43
N LEU A 412 -32.17 -16.32 23.78
CA LEU A 412 -33.35 -16.71 24.55
C LEU A 412 -34.64 -16.55 23.74
#